data_AF-A0A840E1Z2-F1
#
_entry.id   AF-A0A840E1Z2-F1
#
_cell.length_a   1.000
_cell.length_b   1.000
_cell.length_c   1.000
_cell.angle_alpha   90.00
_cell.angle_beta   90.00
_cell.angle_gamma   90.00
#
_symmetry.space_group_name_H-M   'P 1'
#
loop_
_entity.id
_entity.type
_entity.pdbx_description
1 polymer ?
#
loop_
_entity_poly.entity_id
_entity_poly.type
_entity_poly.pdbx_seq_one_letter_code
_entity_poly.pdbx_strand_id
1 'polypeptide(L)'
;MIKRLHISNYAIIEELTLDFAEGLSIITGETGAGKSIVLGALNLILGGRADTKTLFNDTQKCVIEGRFEVAAYDLESFFAENDLDYDPELIIRREITPSGKSRAFVNDTPANLKVLQQLGATLIDLHQQFDTLYINNSEFQLELLDALATQREAVKAYRRDYSKLQETRRRLHQLQEEQAQARREQEFLEFQVNELEEAGLQANEQEELEAERHRLSNADEIKQLTSGVFHYLTEGDSSVSDRLMAIAVKLTPLAAGDPQLRAINERFEGIRLELDEVASDLEAFGEDTEVNPERLEEIEERLNLLYRLHTKHAVKDNQELIEIYKELSDRLGHFADLGGNITKLEKERERLTADLIRQGTALRKERQRVAPRFASDVRRQLSELSMSNARLEVDFKPLEKPGPNGLDEVRFLFSANKGGKLQSIKDAASGGEMSRLALVTKSLVASAMELPTLIFDEIDAGVSGDVAQKMGRILTELSTHHQVVVITHSPQVASRAHRHYFVYKTDKKDAERTITRVRELDTEERVRAIATMLSQNPPSDSALKNARELIAAD
;
A
#
# COMPACT_ATOMS: atom_id res chain seq x y z
N MET A 1 19.34 17.60 -17.78
CA MET A 1 19.36 19.01 -18.21
C MET A 1 18.58 19.19 -19.50
N ILE A 2 17.81 20.28 -19.65
CA ILE A 2 17.10 20.57 -20.92
C ILE A 2 18.09 21.09 -21.98
N LYS A 3 17.98 20.56 -23.20
CA LYS A 3 18.78 20.99 -24.36
C LYS A 3 17.96 21.78 -25.36
N ARG A 4 16.70 21.38 -25.58
CA ARG A 4 15.82 22.02 -26.58
C ARG A 4 14.37 22.01 -26.12
N LEU A 5 13.66 23.09 -26.42
CA LEU A 5 12.21 23.17 -26.34
C LEU A 5 11.65 23.57 -27.70
N HIS A 6 10.76 22.75 -28.24
CA HIS A 6 10.00 23.03 -29.43
C HIS A 6 8.52 23.21 -29.07
N ILE A 7 7.91 24.28 -29.57
CA ILE A 7 6.50 24.63 -29.35
C ILE A 7 5.89 24.90 -30.71
N SER A 8 4.80 24.21 -31.02
CA SER A 8 4.01 24.42 -32.23
C SER A 8 2.55 24.58 -31.86
N ASN A 9 1.92 25.62 -32.41
CA ASN A 9 0.49 25.88 -32.31
C ASN A 9 -0.04 26.09 -30.87
N TYR A 10 0.65 26.91 -30.06
CA TYR A 10 0.32 27.14 -28.64
C TYR A 10 0.16 28.64 -28.31
N ALA A 11 -1.02 29.02 -27.82
CA ALA A 11 -1.42 30.39 -27.49
C ALA A 11 -1.19 31.37 -28.64
N ILE A 12 -0.18 32.24 -28.56
CA ILE A 12 0.23 33.17 -29.63
C ILE A 12 1.54 32.74 -30.32
N ILE A 13 2.00 31.52 -30.05
CA ILE A 13 3.17 30.90 -30.68
C ILE A 13 2.67 30.00 -31.82
N GLU A 14 2.96 30.41 -33.06
CA GLU A 14 2.76 29.56 -34.24
C GLU A 14 3.77 28.42 -34.24
N GLU A 15 5.06 28.77 -34.17
CA GLU A 15 6.17 27.83 -34.07
C GLU A 15 7.35 28.52 -33.36
N LEU A 16 7.98 27.82 -32.41
CA LEU A 16 9.13 28.29 -31.66
C LEU A 16 10.06 27.12 -31.36
N THR A 17 11.35 27.32 -31.58
CA THR A 17 12.40 26.40 -31.09
C THR A 17 13.42 27.19 -30.29
N LEU A 18 13.71 26.73 -29.08
CA LEU A 18 14.67 27.33 -28.16
C LEU A 18 15.72 26.30 -27.75
N ASP A 19 16.97 26.56 -28.09
CA ASP A 19 18.12 25.76 -27.65
C ASP A 19 18.68 26.33 -26.36
N PHE A 20 18.68 25.55 -25.29
CA PHE A 20 19.24 25.92 -24.00
C PHE A 20 20.70 25.53 -23.93
N ALA A 21 21.53 26.41 -23.36
CA ALA A 21 22.92 26.09 -23.04
C ALA A 21 23.09 25.81 -21.55
N GLU A 22 24.26 25.30 -21.20
CA GLU A 22 24.74 25.23 -19.83
C GLU A 22 24.99 26.62 -19.25
N GLY A 23 25.02 26.71 -17.92
CA GLY A 23 25.16 27.98 -17.21
C GLY A 23 23.89 28.81 -17.18
N LEU A 24 24.04 30.14 -17.11
CA LEU A 24 22.97 31.11 -16.93
C LEU A 24 22.38 31.59 -18.26
N SER A 25 21.17 31.13 -18.57
CA SER A 25 20.34 31.63 -19.66
C SER A 25 19.34 32.66 -19.13
N ILE A 26 19.33 33.86 -19.71
CA ILE A 26 18.37 34.91 -19.38
C ILE A 26 17.35 35.05 -20.51
N ILE A 27 16.08 35.17 -20.15
CA ILE A 27 14.99 35.48 -21.07
C ILE A 27 14.38 36.84 -20.67
N THR A 28 14.50 37.85 -21.53
CA THR A 28 13.82 39.14 -21.36
C THR A 28 12.84 39.38 -22.50
N GLY A 29 12.10 40.49 -22.46
CA GLY A 29 11.12 40.84 -23.49
C GLY A 29 10.08 41.80 -22.97
N GLU A 30 9.26 42.34 -23.86
CA GLU A 30 8.19 43.28 -23.50
C GLU A 30 7.20 42.63 -22.51
N THR A 31 6.59 43.45 -21.65
CA THR A 31 5.54 42.97 -20.76
C THR A 31 4.38 42.42 -21.59
N GLY A 32 3.96 41.19 -21.31
CA GLY A 32 2.95 40.50 -22.13
C GLY A 32 3.45 40.00 -23.49
N ALA A 33 4.77 40.00 -23.77
CA ALA A 33 5.35 39.44 -25.00
C ALA A 33 5.23 37.91 -25.13
N GLY A 34 4.85 37.21 -24.07
CA GLY A 34 4.69 35.75 -24.07
C GLY A 34 5.74 34.97 -23.27
N LYS A 35 6.50 35.62 -22.37
CA LYS A 35 7.47 34.92 -21.48
C LYS A 35 6.79 33.83 -20.64
N SER A 36 5.65 34.15 -20.02
CA SER A 36 4.82 33.19 -19.28
C SER A 36 4.22 32.08 -20.17
N ILE A 37 4.12 32.30 -21.49
CA ILE A 37 3.65 31.28 -22.43
C ILE A 37 4.74 30.24 -22.66
N VAL A 38 6.01 30.66 -22.78
CA VAL A 38 7.15 29.73 -22.86
C VAL A 38 7.23 28.87 -21.60
N LEU A 39 7.04 29.47 -20.41
CA LEU A 39 6.96 28.71 -19.16
C LEU A 39 5.72 27.81 -19.09
N GLY A 40 4.57 28.28 -19.57
CA GLY A 40 3.37 27.46 -19.67
C GLY A 40 3.61 26.20 -20.50
N ALA A 41 4.33 26.33 -21.61
CA ALA A 41 4.69 25.19 -22.45
C ALA A 41 5.66 24.22 -21.74
N LEU A 42 6.67 24.74 -21.05
CA LEU A 42 7.55 23.92 -20.19
C LEU A 42 6.73 23.18 -19.12
N ASN A 43 5.84 23.87 -18.43
CA ASN A 43 4.99 23.24 -17.41
C ASN A 43 4.14 22.10 -18.00
N LEU A 44 3.65 22.23 -19.24
CA LEU A 44 2.87 21.17 -19.90
C LEU A 44 3.66 19.89 -20.17
N ILE A 45 4.93 19.99 -20.57
CA ILE A 45 5.80 18.81 -20.73
C ILE A 45 6.28 18.27 -19.38
N LEU A 46 6.19 19.05 -18.30
CA LEU A 46 6.47 18.61 -16.93
C LEU A 46 5.24 18.02 -16.22
N GLY A 47 4.13 17.82 -16.94
CA GLY A 47 2.92 17.21 -16.39
C GLY A 47 1.90 18.20 -15.81
N GLY A 48 2.03 19.48 -16.13
CA GLY A 48 1.00 20.50 -15.91
C GLY A 48 -0.29 20.19 -16.66
N ARG A 49 -1.42 20.72 -16.16
CA ARG A 49 -2.72 20.55 -16.81
C ARG A 49 -2.82 21.44 -18.03
N ALA A 50 -3.31 20.88 -19.13
CA ALA A 50 -3.59 21.61 -20.36
C ALA A 50 -4.91 22.37 -20.25
N ASP A 51 -4.91 23.67 -20.55
CA ASP A 51 -6.13 24.42 -20.84
C ASP A 51 -6.43 24.33 -22.34
N THR A 52 -7.59 23.79 -22.70
CA THR A 52 -8.00 23.56 -24.08
C THR A 52 -8.29 24.85 -24.84
N LYS A 53 -8.38 26.01 -24.18
CA LYS A 53 -8.58 27.33 -24.81
C LYS A 53 -7.29 28.00 -25.30
N THR A 54 -6.17 27.28 -25.30
CA THR A 54 -4.83 27.84 -25.57
C THR A 54 -4.23 27.40 -26.91
N LEU A 55 -5.05 27.04 -27.92
CA LEU A 55 -4.53 26.75 -29.26
C LEU A 55 -4.35 28.04 -30.07
N PHE A 56 -3.29 28.12 -30.87
CA PHE A 56 -3.10 29.24 -31.81
C PHE A 56 -4.02 29.11 -33.05
N ASN A 57 -4.21 27.87 -33.49
CA ASN A 57 -5.06 27.44 -34.59
C ASN A 57 -5.92 26.26 -34.12
N ASP A 58 -7.22 26.52 -33.99
CA ASP A 58 -8.23 25.59 -33.49
C ASP A 58 -8.49 24.40 -34.44
N THR A 59 -7.89 24.38 -35.62
CA THR A 59 -8.03 23.27 -36.58
C THR A 59 -6.86 22.28 -36.56
N GLN A 60 -5.76 22.64 -35.90
CA GLN A 60 -4.54 21.83 -35.85
C GLN A 60 -4.23 21.40 -34.41
N LYS A 61 -3.46 20.31 -34.27
CA LYS A 61 -2.97 19.91 -32.94
C LYS A 61 -1.86 20.85 -32.47
N CYS A 62 -1.79 21.09 -31.17
CA CYS A 62 -0.65 21.70 -30.50
C CYS A 62 0.35 20.62 -30.13
N VAL A 63 1.64 20.90 -30.32
CA VAL A 63 2.74 20.00 -29.99
C VAL A 63 3.78 20.79 -29.20
N ILE A 64 4.13 20.30 -28.02
CA ILE A 64 5.23 20.80 -27.21
C ILE A 64 6.18 19.64 -26.98
N GLU A 65 7.45 19.82 -27.32
CA GLU A 65 8.48 18.78 -27.21
C GLU A 65 9.70 19.35 -26.48
N GLY A 66 10.12 18.68 -25.41
CA GLY A 66 11.36 18.96 -24.71
C GLY A 66 12.36 17.84 -24.92
N ARG A 67 13.62 18.19 -25.16
CA ARG A 67 14.75 17.26 -25.20
C ARG A 67 15.65 17.48 -24.01
N PHE A 68 16.00 16.39 -23.33
CA PHE A 68 16.75 16.40 -22.09
C PHE A 68 17.92 15.44 -22.19
N GLU A 69 19.06 15.84 -21.66
CA GLU A 69 20.17 14.94 -21.37
C GLU A 69 19.98 14.40 -19.95
N VAL A 70 19.84 13.09 -19.81
CA VAL A 70 19.50 12.43 -18.53
C VAL A 70 20.51 11.38 -18.07
N ALA A 71 21.62 11.20 -18.79
CA ALA A 71 22.66 10.22 -18.47
C ALA A 71 23.24 10.38 -17.05
N ALA A 72 23.26 11.60 -16.52
CA ALA A 72 23.74 11.88 -15.16
C ALA A 72 22.73 11.52 -14.06
N TYR A 73 21.44 11.32 -14.39
CA TYR A 73 20.42 10.98 -13.42
C TYR A 73 20.23 9.46 -13.31
N ASP A 74 20.09 8.98 -12.08
CA ASP A 74 19.78 7.57 -11.78
C ASP A 74 18.28 7.27 -12.01
N LEU A 75 17.88 7.20 -13.28
CA LEU A 75 16.46 7.05 -13.69
C LEU A 75 16.13 5.69 -14.30
N GLU A 76 17.09 4.79 -14.52
CA GLU A 76 16.85 3.50 -15.20
C GLU A 76 15.77 2.66 -14.49
N SER A 77 15.80 2.62 -13.16
CA SER A 77 14.80 1.93 -12.34
C SER A 77 13.40 2.53 -12.52
N PHE A 78 13.29 3.86 -12.55
CA PHE A 78 12.02 4.55 -12.78
C PHE A 78 11.41 4.20 -14.14
N PHE A 79 12.24 4.10 -15.18
CA PHE A 79 11.77 3.72 -16.52
C PHE A 79 11.29 2.27 -16.56
N ALA A 80 12.06 1.34 -15.97
CA ALA A 80 11.67 -0.07 -15.89
C ALA A 80 10.38 -0.30 -15.08
N GLU A 81 10.21 0.40 -13.95
CA GLU A 81 9.01 0.31 -13.11
C GLU A 81 7.75 0.84 -13.80
N ASN A 82 7.90 1.79 -14.73
CA ASN A 82 6.79 2.44 -15.43
C ASN A 82 6.61 1.95 -16.88
N ASP A 83 7.34 0.91 -17.30
CA ASP A 83 7.30 0.34 -18.67
C ASP A 83 7.59 1.40 -19.75
N LEU A 84 8.62 2.22 -19.51
CA LEU A 84 9.10 3.26 -20.44
C LEU A 84 10.45 2.89 -21.03
N ASP A 85 10.69 3.28 -22.28
CA ASP A 85 11.98 3.09 -22.95
C ASP A 85 13.00 4.12 -22.47
N TYR A 86 14.08 3.66 -21.83
CA TYR A 86 15.17 4.53 -21.37
C TYR A 86 16.13 4.88 -22.52
N ASP A 87 16.44 6.17 -22.65
CA ASP A 87 17.49 6.68 -23.53
C ASP A 87 18.22 7.85 -22.83
N PRO A 88 19.57 7.94 -22.92
CA PRO A 88 20.33 9.09 -22.42
C PRO A 88 19.86 10.46 -22.95
N GLU A 89 19.34 10.52 -24.19
CA GLU A 89 18.62 11.65 -24.74
C GLU A 89 17.11 11.41 -24.59
N LEU A 90 16.54 11.97 -23.54
CA LEU A 90 15.13 11.86 -23.23
C LEU A 90 14.30 12.87 -24.02
N ILE A 91 13.29 12.38 -24.74
CA ILE A 91 12.31 13.21 -25.45
C ILE A 91 10.96 13.11 -24.74
N ILE A 92 10.46 14.26 -24.29
CA ILE A 92 9.11 14.38 -23.73
C ILE A 92 8.26 15.20 -24.70
N ARG A 93 7.17 14.62 -25.17
CA ARG A 93 6.23 15.29 -26.09
C ARG A 93 4.83 15.33 -25.51
N ARG A 94 4.24 16.53 -25.46
CA ARG A 94 2.84 16.78 -25.10
C ARG A 94 2.07 17.21 -26.33
N GLU A 95 0.98 16.52 -26.63
CA GLU A 95 0.07 16.89 -27.72
C GLU A 95 -1.30 17.29 -27.18
N ILE A 96 -1.90 18.32 -27.76
CA ILE A 96 -3.28 18.76 -27.45
C ILE A 96 -4.05 18.86 -28.76
N THR A 97 -5.13 18.08 -28.89
CA THR A 97 -5.97 18.11 -30.10
C THR A 97 -6.98 19.26 -30.05
N PRO A 98 -7.53 19.69 -31.20
CA PRO A 98 -8.67 20.61 -31.27
C PRO A 98 -9.88 20.20 -30.40
N SER A 99 -10.09 18.89 -30.23
CA SER A 99 -11.15 18.35 -29.37
C SER A 99 -10.84 18.48 -27.88
N GLY A 100 -9.71 19.08 -27.50
CA GLY A 100 -9.26 19.26 -26.13
C GLY A 100 -8.64 18.02 -25.48
N LYS A 101 -8.39 16.94 -26.22
CA LYS A 101 -7.74 15.75 -25.67
C LYS A 101 -6.23 16.00 -25.59
N SER A 102 -5.66 15.79 -24.42
CA SER A 102 -4.21 15.90 -24.20
C SER A 102 -3.57 14.53 -24.06
N ARG A 103 -2.44 14.32 -24.73
CA ARG A 103 -1.64 13.08 -24.69
C ARG A 103 -0.19 13.43 -24.36
N ALA A 104 0.48 12.57 -23.62
CA ALA A 104 1.92 12.67 -23.36
C ALA A 104 2.64 11.43 -23.87
N PHE A 105 3.87 11.66 -24.31
CA PHE A 105 4.79 10.64 -24.78
C PHE A 105 6.15 10.88 -24.12
N VAL A 106 6.81 9.79 -23.73
CA VAL A 106 8.18 9.77 -23.24
C VAL A 106 8.91 8.77 -24.12
N ASN A 107 9.93 9.21 -24.86
CA ASN A 107 10.66 8.38 -25.84
C ASN A 107 9.72 7.60 -26.79
N ASP A 108 8.71 8.28 -27.32
CA ASP A 108 7.63 7.74 -28.16
C ASP A 108 6.65 6.75 -27.49
N THR A 109 6.89 6.33 -26.24
CA THR A 109 5.95 5.55 -25.43
C THR A 109 4.85 6.45 -24.82
N PRO A 110 3.55 6.12 -24.95
CA PRO A 110 2.48 6.88 -24.29
C PRO A 110 2.61 6.85 -22.77
N ALA A 111 2.64 8.02 -22.13
CA ALA A 111 2.77 8.14 -20.68
C ALA A 111 1.52 8.79 -20.06
N ASN A 112 1.14 8.32 -18.88
CA ASN A 112 0.08 8.96 -18.10
C ASN A 112 0.61 10.25 -17.43
N LEU A 113 -0.31 11.13 -17.02
CA LEU A 113 0.05 12.43 -16.47
C LEU A 113 0.82 12.34 -15.15
N LYS A 114 0.53 11.33 -14.32
CA LYS A 114 1.15 11.16 -13.00
C LYS A 114 2.62 10.77 -13.13
N VAL A 115 2.93 9.84 -14.04
CA VAL A 115 4.29 9.44 -14.39
C VAL A 115 5.06 10.64 -14.95
N LEU A 116 4.42 11.42 -15.82
CA LEU A 116 5.04 12.63 -16.36
C LEU A 116 5.34 13.68 -15.28
N GLN A 117 4.46 13.86 -14.29
CA GLN A 117 4.70 14.76 -13.15
C GLN A 117 5.88 14.31 -12.29
N GLN A 118 5.99 13.00 -12.03
CA GLN A 118 7.11 12.44 -11.28
C GLN A 118 8.43 12.62 -12.02
N LEU A 119 8.45 12.33 -13.32
CA LEU A 119 9.63 12.53 -14.16
C LEU A 119 9.96 14.02 -14.34
N GLY A 120 8.96 14.88 -14.54
CA GLY A 120 9.17 16.32 -14.67
C GLY A 120 9.84 16.94 -13.44
N ALA A 121 9.44 16.51 -12.23
CA ALA A 121 10.00 16.99 -10.98
C ALA A 121 11.49 16.63 -10.78
N THR A 122 12.02 15.62 -11.48
CA THR A 122 13.45 15.26 -11.44
C THR A 122 14.27 15.96 -12.51
N LEU A 123 13.63 16.54 -13.54
CA LEU A 123 14.30 17.14 -14.69
C LEU A 123 14.39 18.66 -14.61
N ILE A 124 13.31 19.31 -14.19
CA ILE A 124 13.21 20.76 -14.07
C ILE A 124 12.59 21.12 -12.72
N ASP A 125 13.23 22.06 -12.03
CA ASP A 125 12.67 22.70 -10.84
C ASP A 125 12.26 24.14 -11.18
N LEU A 126 10.96 24.33 -11.33
CA LEU A 126 10.33 25.56 -11.80
C LEU A 126 9.86 26.43 -10.62
N HIS A 127 10.45 27.61 -10.47
CA HIS A 127 10.12 28.61 -9.44
C HIS A 127 9.22 29.69 -10.04
N GLN A 128 7.91 29.46 -9.97
CA GLN A 128 6.88 30.44 -10.36
C GLN A 128 6.24 31.10 -9.12
N GLN A 129 5.54 32.23 -9.34
CA GLN A 129 4.67 32.82 -8.32
C GLN A 129 3.71 31.73 -7.80
N PHE A 130 3.75 31.46 -6.49
CA PHE A 130 2.93 30.49 -5.73
C PHE A 130 3.33 29.00 -5.80
N ASP A 131 4.41 28.59 -6.48
CA ASP A 131 4.73 27.15 -6.67
C ASP A 131 6.08 26.70 -6.07
N THR A 132 6.42 27.16 -4.87
CA THR A 132 7.67 26.79 -4.14
C THR A 132 7.47 25.60 -3.20
N LEU A 133 6.90 24.49 -3.71
CA LEU A 133 6.63 23.30 -2.90
C LEU A 133 7.88 22.46 -2.59
N TYR A 134 8.93 22.52 -3.43
CA TYR A 134 10.04 21.58 -3.35
C TYR A 134 10.93 21.78 -2.10
N ILE A 135 11.23 23.03 -1.72
CA ILE A 135 12.01 23.31 -0.50
C ILE A 135 11.25 22.92 0.78
N ASN A 136 9.93 22.80 0.72
CA ASN A 136 9.11 22.36 1.85
C ASN A 136 9.06 20.83 1.98
N ASN A 137 9.56 20.09 0.99
CA ASN A 137 9.65 18.64 1.06
C ASN A 137 10.72 18.21 2.09
N SER A 138 10.30 17.46 3.11
CA SER A 138 11.20 16.98 4.17
C SER A 138 12.29 16.04 3.64
N GLU A 139 12.03 15.29 2.57
CA GLU A 139 13.04 14.44 1.94
C GLU A 139 14.14 15.27 1.27
N PHE A 140 13.77 16.32 0.53
CA PHE A 140 14.74 17.25 -0.05
C PHE A 140 15.54 17.99 1.02
N GLN A 141 14.87 18.47 2.08
CA GLN A 141 15.55 19.13 3.22
C GLN A 141 16.60 18.20 3.86
N LEU A 142 16.28 16.91 3.97
CA LEU A 142 17.18 15.93 4.52
C LEU A 142 18.35 15.61 3.58
N GLU A 143 18.05 15.40 2.30
CA GLU A 143 19.07 15.18 1.26
C GLU A 143 20.06 16.34 1.18
N LEU A 144 19.55 17.57 1.30
CA LEU A 144 20.36 18.78 1.35
C LEU A 144 21.37 18.74 2.51
N LEU A 145 20.92 18.39 3.71
CA LEU A 145 21.81 18.24 4.86
C LEU A 145 22.79 17.09 4.68
N ASP A 146 22.36 15.99 4.07
CA ASP A 146 23.22 14.82 3.80
C ASP A 146 24.30 15.13 2.77
N ALA A 147 24.00 15.95 1.77
CA ALA A 147 24.96 16.46 0.80
C ALA A 147 25.99 17.37 1.49
N LEU A 148 25.54 18.33 2.30
CA LEU A 148 26.42 19.22 3.07
C LEU A 148 27.29 18.47 4.09
N ALA A 149 26.75 17.41 4.69
CA ALA A 149 27.47 16.51 5.58
C ALA A 149 28.37 15.50 4.86
N THR A 150 28.38 15.51 3.52
CA THR A 150 29.22 14.63 2.68
C THR A 150 29.01 13.13 2.96
N GLN A 151 27.77 12.74 3.29
CA GLN A 151 27.46 11.41 3.81
C GLN A 151 26.53 10.56 2.91
N ARG A 152 26.44 10.90 1.62
CA ARG A 152 25.59 10.20 0.63
C ARG A 152 25.74 8.68 0.65
N GLU A 153 26.96 8.17 0.70
CA GLU A 153 27.22 6.73 0.74
C GLU A 153 26.77 6.07 2.04
N ALA A 154 26.88 6.77 3.17
CA ALA A 154 26.37 6.28 4.46
C ALA A 154 24.83 6.21 4.47
N VAL A 155 24.17 7.18 3.82
CA VAL A 155 22.71 7.18 3.64
C VAL A 155 22.26 6.03 2.73
N LYS A 156 22.97 5.77 1.63
CA LYS A 156 22.69 4.61 0.75
C LYS A 156 22.83 3.29 1.51
N ALA A 157 23.90 3.13 2.28
CA ALA A 157 24.10 1.94 3.11
C ALA A 157 22.97 1.76 4.13
N TYR A 158 22.56 2.84 4.81
CA TYR A 158 21.44 2.84 5.73
C TYR A 158 20.12 2.41 5.06
N ARG A 159 19.79 3.02 3.91
CA ARG A 159 18.56 2.69 3.14
C ARG A 159 18.54 1.23 2.71
N ARG A 160 19.67 0.69 2.25
CA ARG A 160 19.79 -0.74 1.89
C ARG A 160 19.53 -1.65 3.08
N ASP A 161 20.14 -1.38 4.22
CA ASP A 161 19.99 -2.20 5.42
C ASP A 161 18.57 -2.05 6.02
N TYR A 162 17.93 -0.88 5.83
CA TYR A 162 16.53 -0.65 6.16
C TYR A 162 15.58 -1.50 5.30
N SER A 163 15.81 -1.55 3.98
CA SER A 163 15.03 -2.40 3.08
C SER A 163 15.14 -3.88 3.46
N LYS A 164 16.34 -4.35 3.82
CA LYS A 164 16.56 -5.71 4.34
C LYS A 164 15.76 -5.95 5.62
N LEU A 165 15.78 -5.02 6.58
CA LEU A 165 14.99 -5.15 7.80
C LEU A 165 13.48 -5.26 7.50
N GLN A 166 12.97 -4.51 6.53
CA GLN A 166 11.56 -4.59 6.13
C GLN A 166 11.23 -5.95 5.50
N GLU A 167 12.11 -6.49 4.66
CA GLU A 167 11.97 -7.82 4.10
C GLU A 167 11.98 -8.91 5.18
N THR A 168 12.95 -8.87 6.10
CA THR A 168 13.02 -9.80 7.24
C THR A 168 11.76 -9.72 8.11
N ARG A 169 11.21 -8.51 8.35
CA ARG A 169 9.96 -8.34 9.10
C ARG A 169 8.76 -8.94 8.40
N ARG A 170 8.62 -8.73 7.09
CA ARG A 170 7.56 -9.34 6.28
C ARG A 170 7.65 -10.86 6.31
N ARG A 171 8.85 -11.41 6.13
CA ARG A 171 9.06 -12.87 6.16
C ARG A 171 8.80 -13.48 7.53
N LEU A 172 9.21 -12.80 8.60
CA LEU A 172 8.95 -13.23 9.98
C LEU A 172 7.45 -13.25 10.27
N HIS A 173 6.71 -12.21 9.89
CA HIS A 173 5.26 -12.16 10.07
C HIS A 173 4.55 -13.31 9.36
N GLN A 174 4.92 -13.55 8.09
CA GLN A 174 4.36 -14.65 7.31
C GLN A 174 4.61 -16.01 7.99
N LEU A 175 5.83 -16.29 8.45
CA LEU A 175 6.15 -17.55 9.12
C LEU A 175 5.45 -17.69 10.49
N GLN A 176 5.25 -16.58 11.20
CA GLN A 176 4.49 -16.59 12.46
C GLN A 176 3.00 -16.89 12.22
N GLU A 177 2.42 -16.38 11.14
CA GLU A 177 1.05 -16.71 10.73
C GLU A 177 0.94 -18.18 10.31
N GLU A 178 1.88 -18.67 9.50
CA GLU A 178 1.96 -20.09 9.09
C GLU A 178 2.10 -21.02 10.31
N GLN A 179 2.95 -20.67 11.29
CA GLN A 179 3.10 -21.44 12.53
C GLN A 179 1.83 -21.41 13.39
N ALA A 180 1.17 -20.25 13.52
CA ALA A 180 -0.06 -20.13 14.29
C ALA A 180 -1.23 -20.89 13.64
N GLN A 181 -1.26 -20.99 12.31
CA GLN A 181 -2.23 -21.82 11.59
C GLN A 181 -1.92 -23.30 11.79
N ALA A 182 -0.66 -23.72 11.61
CA ALA A 182 -0.24 -25.10 11.82
C ALA A 182 -0.53 -25.59 13.24
N ARG A 183 -0.28 -24.77 14.28
CA ARG A 183 -0.62 -25.11 15.67
C ARG A 183 -2.11 -25.31 15.88
N ARG A 184 -2.96 -24.44 15.32
CA ARG A 184 -4.42 -24.58 15.43
C ARG A 184 -4.93 -25.84 14.73
N GLU A 185 -4.35 -26.17 13.58
CA GLU A 185 -4.66 -27.43 12.88
C GLU A 185 -4.21 -28.64 13.69
N GLN A 186 -3.00 -28.60 14.27
CA GLN A 186 -2.50 -29.65 15.16
C GLN A 186 -3.41 -29.85 16.38
N GLU A 187 -3.75 -28.78 17.11
CA GLU A 187 -4.66 -28.84 18.28
C GLU A 187 -6.02 -29.44 17.92
N PHE A 188 -6.54 -29.10 16.73
CA PHE A 188 -7.81 -29.65 16.25
C PHE A 188 -7.70 -31.15 15.90
N LEU A 189 -6.61 -31.56 15.27
CA LEU A 189 -6.35 -32.97 14.97
C LEU A 189 -6.12 -33.78 16.25
N GLU A 190 -5.36 -33.25 17.22
CA GLU A 190 -5.16 -33.86 18.54
C GLU A 190 -6.50 -34.08 19.25
N PHE A 191 -7.40 -33.09 19.21
CA PHE A 191 -8.73 -33.23 19.78
C PHE A 191 -9.54 -34.36 19.13
N GLN A 192 -9.51 -34.49 17.80
CA GLN A 192 -10.23 -35.55 17.09
C GLN A 192 -9.62 -36.94 17.34
N VAL A 193 -8.29 -37.04 17.34
CA VAL A 193 -7.57 -38.29 17.63
C VAL A 193 -7.89 -38.76 19.04
N ASN A 194 -7.83 -37.87 20.05
CA ASN A 194 -8.15 -38.20 21.43
C ASN A 194 -9.62 -38.64 21.59
N GLU A 195 -10.57 -37.97 20.95
CA GLU A 195 -11.99 -38.35 21.00
C GLU A 195 -12.23 -39.76 20.45
N LEU A 196 -11.58 -40.11 19.33
CA LEU A 196 -11.71 -41.43 18.71
C LEU A 196 -10.92 -42.51 19.47
N GLU A 197 -9.79 -42.16 20.08
CA GLU A 197 -9.00 -43.04 20.93
C GLU A 197 -9.75 -43.39 22.23
N GLU A 198 -10.31 -42.39 22.92
CA GLU A 198 -11.15 -42.58 24.11
C GLU A 198 -12.41 -43.40 23.81
N ALA A 199 -12.96 -43.29 22.59
CA ALA A 199 -14.10 -44.08 22.17
C ALA A 199 -13.78 -45.59 22.04
N GLY A 200 -12.52 -45.99 21.86
CA GLY A 200 -12.11 -47.40 21.86
C GLY A 200 -12.87 -48.25 20.85
N LEU A 201 -12.99 -47.77 19.60
CA LEU A 201 -13.86 -48.33 18.57
C LEU A 201 -13.47 -49.75 18.16
N GLN A 202 -14.48 -50.61 17.98
CA GLN A 202 -14.33 -51.94 17.41
C GLN A 202 -15.21 -52.09 16.17
N ALA A 203 -14.69 -52.78 15.14
CA ALA A 203 -15.33 -52.86 13.83
C ALA A 203 -16.75 -53.48 13.87
N ASN A 204 -16.91 -54.57 14.63
CA ASN A 204 -18.17 -55.33 14.66
C ASN A 204 -19.06 -55.02 15.87
N GLU A 205 -18.61 -54.14 16.77
CA GLU A 205 -19.30 -53.87 18.05
C GLU A 205 -20.72 -53.34 17.84
N GLN A 206 -20.94 -52.49 16.85
CA GLN A 206 -22.27 -51.91 16.62
C GLN A 206 -23.31 -52.98 16.25
N GLU A 207 -22.98 -53.88 15.33
CA GLU A 207 -23.90 -54.95 14.89
C GLU A 207 -24.23 -55.90 16.06
N GLU A 208 -23.23 -56.21 16.88
CA GLU A 208 -23.40 -57.04 18.07
C GLU A 208 -24.31 -56.38 19.12
N LEU A 209 -24.09 -55.10 19.40
CA LEU A 209 -24.88 -54.31 20.35
C LEU A 209 -26.31 -54.07 19.86
N GLU A 210 -26.52 -53.82 18.57
CA GLU A 210 -27.87 -53.66 17.99
C GLU A 210 -28.68 -54.97 18.11
N ALA A 211 -28.04 -56.12 17.86
CA ALA A 211 -28.67 -57.43 18.03
C ALA A 211 -28.96 -57.74 19.51
N GLU A 212 -28.06 -57.38 20.43
CA GLU A 212 -28.27 -57.50 21.88
C GLU A 212 -29.41 -56.60 22.36
N ARG A 213 -29.43 -55.33 21.95
CA ARG A 213 -30.52 -54.37 22.25
C ARG A 213 -31.87 -54.90 21.79
N HIS A 214 -31.95 -55.44 20.57
CA HIS A 214 -33.21 -55.98 20.06
C HIS A 214 -33.72 -57.17 20.88
N ARG A 215 -32.82 -58.00 21.44
CA ARG A 215 -33.21 -59.10 22.35
C ARG A 215 -33.70 -58.57 23.69
N LEU A 216 -32.94 -57.67 24.33
CA LEU A 216 -33.25 -57.15 25.66
C LEU A 216 -34.47 -56.22 25.68
N SER A 217 -34.67 -55.39 24.64
CA SER A 217 -35.81 -54.48 24.56
C SER A 217 -37.15 -55.22 24.46
N ASN A 218 -37.16 -56.42 23.88
CA ASN A 218 -38.37 -57.23 23.78
C ASN A 218 -38.57 -58.14 25.01
N ALA A 219 -37.55 -58.31 25.85
CA ALA A 219 -37.58 -59.25 26.97
C ALA A 219 -38.60 -58.85 28.05
N ASP A 220 -38.70 -57.55 28.38
CA ASP A 220 -39.67 -57.06 29.37
C ASP A 220 -41.11 -57.20 28.88
N GLU A 221 -41.38 -56.87 27.60
CA GLU A 221 -42.70 -57.04 26.98
C GLU A 221 -43.10 -58.51 26.89
N ILE A 222 -42.17 -59.39 26.48
CA ILE A 222 -42.38 -60.84 26.45
C ILE A 222 -42.77 -61.35 27.84
N LYS A 223 -42.01 -60.99 28.88
CA LYS A 223 -42.25 -61.45 30.25
C LYS A 223 -43.58 -60.94 30.81
N GLN A 224 -43.92 -59.67 30.57
CA GLN A 224 -45.20 -59.12 30.99
C GLN A 224 -46.39 -59.79 30.29
N LEU A 225 -46.28 -60.02 28.97
CA LEU A 225 -47.34 -60.65 28.19
C LEU A 225 -47.52 -62.13 28.55
N THR A 226 -46.44 -62.90 28.70
CA THR A 226 -46.54 -64.33 29.04
C THR A 226 -47.05 -64.54 30.46
N SER A 227 -46.57 -63.77 31.45
CA SER A 227 -47.12 -63.80 32.81
C SER A 227 -48.58 -63.34 32.84
N GLY A 228 -48.96 -62.35 32.03
CA GLY A 228 -50.36 -61.93 31.90
C GLY A 228 -51.27 -63.02 31.34
N VAL A 229 -50.82 -63.72 30.29
CA VAL A 229 -51.56 -64.86 29.70
C VAL A 229 -51.66 -66.01 30.70
N PHE A 230 -50.57 -66.37 31.38
CA PHE A 230 -50.57 -67.38 32.44
C PHE A 230 -51.63 -67.06 33.50
N HIS A 231 -51.61 -65.82 34.02
CA HIS A 231 -52.59 -65.37 35.01
C HIS A 231 -54.05 -65.53 34.53
N TYR A 232 -54.37 -65.20 33.27
CA TYR A 232 -55.73 -65.39 32.74
C TYR A 232 -56.13 -66.87 32.61
N LEU A 233 -55.18 -67.75 32.32
CA LEU A 233 -55.44 -69.18 32.10
C LEU A 233 -55.59 -69.94 33.43
N THR A 234 -54.76 -69.65 34.43
CA THR A 234 -54.61 -70.48 35.64
C THR A 234 -54.90 -69.74 36.96
N GLU A 235 -54.29 -68.58 37.21
CA GLU A 235 -54.27 -67.96 38.56
C GLU A 235 -55.36 -66.91 38.85
N GLY A 236 -55.96 -66.32 37.81
CA GLY A 236 -56.91 -65.21 37.97
C GLY A 236 -58.21 -65.63 38.65
N ASP A 237 -58.86 -64.68 39.34
CA ASP A 237 -60.19 -64.90 39.90
C ASP A 237 -61.18 -65.32 38.81
N SER A 238 -61.61 -66.58 38.83
CA SER A 238 -62.40 -67.20 37.75
C SER A 238 -61.63 -67.40 36.44
N SER A 239 -60.42 -67.97 36.54
CA SER A 239 -59.56 -68.37 35.41
C SER A 239 -60.28 -69.30 34.43
N VAL A 240 -59.75 -69.40 33.22
CA VAL A 240 -60.34 -70.29 32.20
C VAL A 240 -60.32 -71.74 32.68
N SER A 241 -59.22 -72.18 33.30
CA SER A 241 -59.10 -73.53 33.88
C SER A 241 -60.14 -73.77 34.98
N ASP A 242 -60.34 -72.82 35.90
CA ASP A 242 -61.34 -72.91 36.97
C ASP A 242 -62.77 -72.99 36.43
N ARG A 243 -63.09 -72.21 35.40
CA ARG A 243 -64.42 -72.24 34.75
C ARG A 243 -64.66 -73.57 34.05
N LEU A 244 -63.67 -74.11 33.36
CA LEU A 244 -63.75 -75.43 32.72
C LEU A 244 -63.93 -76.53 33.77
N MET A 245 -63.21 -76.45 34.88
CA MET A 245 -63.37 -77.36 36.02
C MET A 245 -64.79 -77.29 36.60
N ALA A 246 -65.31 -76.08 36.83
CA ALA A 246 -66.67 -75.89 37.33
C ALA A 246 -67.75 -76.43 36.36
N ILE A 247 -67.52 -76.33 35.04
CA ILE A 247 -68.39 -76.93 34.02
C ILE A 247 -68.33 -78.46 34.08
N ALA A 248 -67.14 -79.05 34.16
CA ALA A 248 -66.94 -80.50 34.26
C ALA A 248 -67.60 -81.08 35.53
N VAL A 249 -67.43 -80.42 36.68
CA VAL A 249 -68.07 -80.80 37.96
C VAL A 249 -69.60 -80.81 37.83
N LYS A 250 -70.20 -79.85 37.10
CA LYS A 250 -71.65 -79.80 36.88
C LYS A 250 -72.16 -80.92 35.97
N LEU A 251 -71.35 -81.40 35.03
CA LEU A 251 -71.71 -82.48 34.12
C LEU A 251 -71.50 -83.88 34.73
N THR A 252 -70.67 -83.99 35.77
CA THR A 252 -70.30 -85.26 36.42
C THR A 252 -71.50 -86.14 36.83
N PRO A 253 -72.58 -85.61 37.46
CA PRO A 253 -73.73 -86.43 37.86
C PRO A 253 -74.49 -87.03 36.67
N LEU A 254 -74.54 -86.32 35.53
CA LEU A 254 -75.22 -86.77 34.31
C LEU A 254 -74.35 -87.75 33.50
N ALA A 255 -73.03 -87.54 33.50
CA ALA A 255 -72.05 -88.43 32.88
C ALA A 255 -72.02 -89.85 33.51
N ALA A 256 -72.49 -90.01 34.74
CA ALA A 256 -72.59 -91.33 35.38
C ALA A 256 -73.67 -92.23 34.76
N GLY A 257 -74.69 -91.65 34.13
CA GLY A 257 -75.84 -92.37 33.56
C GLY A 257 -75.87 -92.46 32.03
N ASP A 258 -75.07 -91.66 31.32
CA ASP A 258 -75.09 -91.57 29.85
C ASP A 258 -73.66 -91.59 29.24
N PRO A 259 -73.33 -92.58 28.38
CA PRO A 259 -72.02 -92.69 27.74
C PRO A 259 -71.63 -91.50 26.84
N GLN A 260 -72.59 -90.85 26.17
CA GLN A 260 -72.32 -89.66 25.35
C GLN A 260 -71.97 -88.46 26.24
N LEU A 261 -72.67 -88.27 27.36
CA LEU A 261 -72.33 -87.21 28.32
C LEU A 261 -70.99 -87.47 29.04
N ARG A 262 -70.64 -88.74 29.29
CA ARG A 262 -69.30 -89.11 29.79
C ARG A 262 -68.20 -88.70 28.82
N ALA A 263 -68.33 -89.04 27.55
CA ALA A 263 -67.36 -88.66 26.52
C ALA A 263 -67.23 -87.13 26.37
N ILE A 264 -68.32 -86.37 26.55
CA ILE A 264 -68.27 -84.90 26.55
C ILE A 264 -67.56 -84.36 27.80
N ASN A 265 -67.79 -84.93 28.98
CA ASN A 265 -67.13 -84.52 30.22
C ASN A 265 -65.61 -84.80 30.19
N GLU A 266 -65.21 -85.98 29.72
CA GLU A 266 -63.80 -86.34 29.53
C GLU A 266 -63.10 -85.38 28.55
N ARG A 267 -63.81 -84.89 27.51
CA ARG A 267 -63.27 -83.86 26.61
C ARG A 267 -63.06 -82.51 27.29
N PHE A 268 -63.96 -82.08 28.19
CA PHE A 268 -63.78 -80.85 28.94
C PHE A 268 -62.58 -80.94 29.90
N GLU A 269 -62.40 -82.09 30.57
CA GLU A 269 -61.22 -82.35 31.39
C GLU A 269 -59.94 -82.37 30.55
N GLY A 270 -59.97 -83.01 29.37
CA GLY A 270 -58.83 -83.01 28.44
C GLY A 270 -58.43 -81.61 27.96
N ILE A 271 -59.41 -80.78 27.55
CA ILE A 271 -59.15 -79.38 27.15
C ILE A 271 -58.57 -78.57 28.31
N ARG A 272 -59.04 -78.81 29.54
CA ARG A 272 -58.50 -78.13 30.73
C ARG A 272 -57.04 -78.50 30.97
N LEU A 273 -56.70 -79.78 30.89
CA LEU A 273 -55.32 -80.25 31.05
C LEU A 273 -54.39 -79.70 29.96
N GLU A 274 -54.83 -79.69 28.70
CA GLU A 274 -54.06 -79.11 27.58
C GLU A 274 -53.85 -77.59 27.77
N LEU A 275 -54.85 -76.88 28.31
CA LEU A 275 -54.74 -75.45 28.61
C LEU A 275 -53.79 -75.17 29.79
N ASP A 276 -53.79 -76.01 30.82
CA ASP A 276 -52.84 -75.92 31.94
C ASP A 276 -51.39 -76.18 31.45
N GLU A 277 -51.20 -77.15 30.53
CA GLU A 277 -49.90 -77.41 29.90
C GLU A 277 -49.41 -76.20 29.09
N VAL A 278 -50.26 -75.63 28.22
CA VAL A 278 -49.91 -74.42 27.45
C VAL A 278 -49.60 -73.23 28.36
N ALA A 279 -50.33 -73.08 29.47
CA ALA A 279 -50.05 -72.03 30.44
C ALA A 279 -48.68 -72.23 31.09
N SER A 280 -48.37 -73.45 31.53
CA SER A 280 -47.06 -73.79 32.11
C SER A 280 -45.92 -73.60 31.12
N ASP A 281 -46.10 -73.94 29.85
CA ASP A 281 -45.12 -73.70 28.79
C ASP A 281 -44.85 -72.20 28.59
N LEU A 282 -45.89 -71.35 28.64
CA LEU A 282 -45.76 -69.90 28.52
C LEU A 282 -45.10 -69.27 29.76
N GLU A 283 -45.39 -69.78 30.95
CA GLU A 283 -44.75 -69.37 32.20
C GLU A 283 -43.25 -69.69 32.16
N ALA A 284 -42.89 -70.93 31.82
CA ALA A 284 -41.49 -71.34 31.68
C ALA A 284 -40.75 -70.49 30.63
N PHE A 285 -41.38 -70.21 29.49
CA PHE A 285 -40.79 -69.34 28.46
C PHE A 285 -40.58 -67.89 28.97
N GLY A 286 -41.49 -67.37 29.78
CA GLY A 286 -41.36 -66.05 30.42
C GLY A 286 -40.31 -66.00 31.53
N GLU A 287 -40.15 -67.07 32.31
CA GLU A 287 -39.12 -67.19 33.35
C GLU A 287 -37.71 -67.30 32.74
N ASP A 288 -37.56 -68.05 31.65
CA ASP A 288 -36.30 -68.17 30.89
C ASP A 288 -35.92 -66.87 30.15
N THR A 289 -36.84 -65.91 30.04
CA THR A 289 -36.56 -64.61 29.42
C THR A 289 -35.81 -63.69 30.40
N GLU A 290 -34.52 -63.46 30.12
CA GLU A 290 -33.64 -62.62 30.93
C GLU A 290 -33.92 -61.12 30.71
N VAL A 291 -34.34 -60.42 31.77
CA VAL A 291 -34.59 -58.98 31.77
C VAL A 291 -33.45 -58.29 32.53
N ASN A 292 -32.65 -57.49 31.82
CA ASN A 292 -31.54 -56.74 32.39
C ASN A 292 -31.58 -55.26 31.96
N PRO A 293 -32.30 -54.40 32.72
CA PRO A 293 -32.46 -52.98 32.38
C PRO A 293 -31.15 -52.19 32.43
N GLU A 294 -30.27 -52.50 33.39
CA GLU A 294 -28.96 -51.83 33.53
C GLU A 294 -28.09 -52.09 32.30
N ARG A 295 -28.05 -53.34 31.82
CA ARG A 295 -27.34 -53.70 30.59
C ARG A 295 -27.92 -53.04 29.35
N LEU A 296 -29.25 -52.92 29.26
CA LEU A 296 -29.91 -52.23 28.14
C LEU A 296 -29.52 -50.75 28.09
N GLU A 297 -29.48 -50.07 29.25
CA GLU A 297 -29.05 -48.67 29.36
C GLU A 297 -27.58 -48.49 28.94
N GLU A 298 -26.67 -49.36 29.39
CA GLU A 298 -25.26 -49.37 28.93
C GLU A 298 -25.14 -49.49 27.40
N ILE A 299 -25.91 -50.41 26.80
CA ILE A 299 -25.90 -50.64 25.34
C ILE A 299 -26.43 -49.40 24.61
N GLU A 300 -27.51 -48.78 25.10
CA GLU A 300 -28.07 -47.58 24.50
C GLU A 300 -27.10 -46.39 24.59
N GLU A 301 -26.44 -46.17 25.73
CA GLU A 301 -25.41 -45.15 25.88
C GLU A 301 -24.25 -45.37 24.90
N ARG A 302 -23.80 -46.63 24.76
CA ARG A 302 -22.71 -46.99 23.85
C ARG A 302 -23.11 -46.79 22.38
N LEU A 303 -24.29 -47.25 21.96
CA LEU A 303 -24.81 -47.04 20.61
C LEU A 303 -25.00 -45.54 20.30
N ASN A 304 -25.49 -44.76 21.26
CA ASN A 304 -25.63 -43.31 21.10
C ASN A 304 -24.28 -42.60 20.94
N LEU A 305 -23.22 -43.05 21.62
CA LEU A 305 -21.86 -42.57 21.38
C LEU A 305 -21.42 -42.88 19.93
N LEU A 306 -21.59 -44.12 19.48
CA LEU A 306 -21.21 -44.54 18.13
C LEU A 306 -21.94 -43.72 17.05
N TYR A 307 -23.27 -43.59 17.13
CA TYR A 307 -24.04 -42.80 16.16
C TYR A 307 -23.67 -41.32 16.14
N ARG A 308 -23.34 -40.73 17.31
CA ARG A 308 -22.84 -39.35 17.37
C ARG A 308 -21.51 -39.21 16.64
N LEU A 309 -20.58 -40.14 16.82
CA LEU A 309 -19.30 -40.16 16.11
C LEU A 309 -19.49 -40.36 14.61
N HIS A 310 -20.37 -41.29 14.19
CA HIS A 310 -20.72 -41.50 12.78
C HIS A 310 -21.24 -40.21 12.14
N THR A 311 -22.16 -39.53 12.81
CA THR A 311 -22.74 -38.27 12.33
C THR A 311 -21.70 -37.16 12.27
N LYS A 312 -20.82 -37.07 13.28
CA LYS A 312 -19.77 -36.05 13.37
C LYS A 312 -18.72 -36.20 12.27
N HIS A 313 -18.32 -37.43 11.97
CA HIS A 313 -17.32 -37.74 10.94
C HIS A 313 -17.94 -38.07 9.57
N ALA A 314 -19.27 -38.05 9.45
CA ALA A 314 -20.03 -38.33 8.24
C ALA A 314 -19.72 -39.69 7.60
N VAL A 315 -19.67 -40.74 8.42
CA VAL A 315 -19.35 -42.12 8.03
C VAL A 315 -20.51 -43.06 8.33
N LYS A 316 -20.47 -44.25 7.73
CA LYS A 316 -21.57 -45.23 7.79
C LYS A 316 -21.40 -46.31 8.84
N ASP A 317 -20.15 -46.63 9.18
CA ASP A 317 -19.82 -47.73 10.08
C ASP A 317 -18.55 -47.44 10.90
N ASN A 318 -18.29 -48.31 11.88
CA ASN A 318 -17.12 -48.22 12.75
C ASN A 318 -15.80 -48.46 12.00
N GLN A 319 -15.83 -49.18 10.88
CA GLN A 319 -14.64 -49.49 10.10
C GLN A 319 -14.11 -48.22 9.42
N GLU A 320 -15.00 -47.43 8.80
CA GLU A 320 -14.68 -46.12 8.25
C GLU A 320 -14.15 -45.15 9.33
N LEU A 321 -14.70 -45.16 10.56
CA LEU A 321 -14.16 -44.36 11.68
C LEU A 321 -12.72 -44.76 12.06
N ILE A 322 -12.42 -46.06 12.08
CA ILE A 322 -11.07 -46.56 12.41
C ILE A 322 -10.06 -46.13 11.32
N GLU A 323 -10.49 -46.09 10.06
CA GLU A 323 -9.67 -45.57 8.97
C GLU A 323 -9.39 -44.07 9.11
N ILE A 324 -10.43 -43.28 9.45
CA ILE A 324 -10.27 -41.86 9.76
C ILE A 324 -9.30 -41.65 10.92
N TYR A 325 -9.43 -42.43 12.01
CA TYR A 325 -8.51 -42.35 13.15
C TYR A 325 -7.04 -42.56 12.74
N LYS A 326 -6.77 -43.55 11.88
CA LYS A 326 -5.42 -43.80 11.35
C LYS A 326 -4.93 -42.64 10.49
N GLU A 327 -5.76 -42.14 9.58
CA GLU A 327 -5.41 -41.01 8.72
C GLU A 327 -5.05 -39.77 9.55
N LEU A 328 -5.89 -39.44 10.54
CA LEU A 328 -5.67 -38.30 11.42
C LEU A 328 -4.39 -38.46 12.25
N SER A 329 -4.14 -39.66 12.78
CA SER A 329 -2.93 -39.99 13.55
C SER A 329 -1.66 -39.87 12.71
N ASP A 330 -1.68 -40.38 11.47
CA ASP A 330 -0.56 -40.27 10.54
C ASP A 330 -0.28 -38.82 10.17
N ARG A 331 -1.33 -38.03 9.91
CA ARG A 331 -1.20 -36.59 9.62
C ARG A 331 -0.61 -35.82 10.81
N LEU A 332 -0.99 -36.19 12.04
CA LEU A 332 -0.45 -35.60 13.27
C LEU A 332 1.07 -35.83 13.40
N GLY A 333 1.55 -36.99 12.94
CA GLY A 333 2.97 -37.31 12.90
C GLY A 333 3.82 -36.49 11.91
N HIS A 334 3.20 -35.71 11.01
CA HIS A 334 3.88 -34.95 9.95
C HIS A 334 4.08 -33.45 10.26
N PHE A 335 3.61 -32.94 11.41
CA PHE A 335 3.81 -31.53 11.76
C PHE A 335 5.28 -31.25 12.13
N ALA A 336 5.97 -30.49 11.27
CA ALA A 336 7.36 -30.10 11.45
C ALA A 336 7.51 -28.78 12.24
N ASP A 337 8.58 -28.65 13.02
CA ASP A 337 8.86 -27.46 13.82
C ASP A 337 9.38 -26.28 12.98
N LEU A 338 8.47 -25.34 12.68
CA LEU A 338 8.79 -24.05 12.05
C LEU A 338 9.56 -23.09 12.98
N GLY A 339 9.72 -23.41 14.26
CA GLY A 339 10.29 -22.54 15.29
C GLY A 339 11.74 -22.13 15.02
N GLY A 340 12.56 -23.05 14.48
CA GLY A 340 13.98 -22.78 14.23
C GLY A 340 14.23 -21.64 13.23
N ASN A 341 13.39 -21.49 12.21
CA ASN A 341 13.51 -20.41 11.22
C ASN A 341 13.00 -19.07 11.76
N ILE A 342 11.92 -19.09 12.54
CA ILE A 342 11.39 -17.91 13.23
C ILE A 342 12.45 -17.34 14.17
N THR A 343 13.08 -18.15 15.02
CA THR A 343 14.13 -17.69 15.94
C THR A 343 15.35 -17.11 15.21
N LYS A 344 15.73 -17.66 14.04
CA LYS A 344 16.81 -17.11 13.20
C LYS A 344 16.45 -15.71 12.69
N LEU A 345 15.25 -15.54 12.14
CA LEU A 345 14.79 -14.26 11.60
C LEU A 345 14.56 -13.21 12.70
N GLU A 346 14.14 -13.62 13.90
CA GLU A 346 14.03 -12.72 15.07
C GLU A 346 15.40 -12.15 15.46
N LYS A 347 16.43 -13.01 15.56
CA LYS A 347 17.82 -12.59 15.84
C LYS A 347 18.37 -11.70 14.73
N GLU A 348 18.07 -12.01 13.47
CA GLU A 348 18.48 -11.18 12.34
C GLU A 348 17.81 -9.80 12.37
N ARG A 349 16.50 -9.74 12.63
CA ARG A 349 15.75 -8.49 12.82
C ARG A 349 16.33 -7.64 13.93
N GLU A 350 16.68 -8.24 15.07
CA GLU A 350 17.30 -7.54 16.20
C GLU A 350 18.67 -6.96 15.83
N ARG A 351 19.52 -7.78 15.19
CA ARG A 351 20.83 -7.34 14.70
C ARG A 351 20.71 -6.18 13.71
N LEU A 352 19.87 -6.31 12.68
CA LEU A 352 19.64 -5.27 11.67
C LEU A 352 19.09 -3.99 12.31
N THR A 353 18.19 -4.11 13.30
CA THR A 353 17.66 -2.96 14.03
C THR A 353 18.76 -2.24 14.81
N ALA A 354 19.62 -2.97 15.52
CA ALA A 354 20.75 -2.40 16.25
C ALA A 354 21.78 -1.72 15.31
N ASP A 355 22.08 -2.36 14.17
CA ASP A 355 22.96 -1.81 13.14
C ASP A 355 22.40 -0.51 12.55
N LEU A 356 21.09 -0.46 12.25
CA LEU A 356 20.42 0.76 11.80
C LEU A 356 20.40 1.86 12.86
N ILE A 357 20.21 1.54 14.14
CA ILE A 357 20.29 2.55 15.21
C ILE A 357 21.71 3.13 15.27
N ARG A 358 22.75 2.30 15.15
CA ARG A 358 24.15 2.77 15.13
C ARG A 358 24.43 3.67 13.93
N GLN A 359 24.07 3.22 12.73
CA GLN A 359 24.23 4.01 11.49
C GLN A 359 23.43 5.31 11.55
N GLY A 360 22.16 5.24 11.93
CA GLY A 360 21.26 6.38 12.03
C GLY A 360 21.71 7.41 13.07
N THR A 361 22.33 6.96 14.17
CA THR A 361 22.95 7.85 15.17
C THR A 361 24.16 8.60 14.60
N ALA A 362 24.99 7.93 13.78
CA ALA A 362 26.09 8.59 13.08
C ALA A 362 25.58 9.64 12.08
N LEU A 363 24.56 9.30 11.28
CA LEU A 363 23.92 10.24 10.35
C LEU A 363 23.33 11.46 11.08
N ARG A 364 22.61 11.24 12.20
CA ARG A 364 22.06 12.30 13.05
C ARG A 364 23.15 13.26 13.51
N LYS A 365 24.28 12.74 14.01
CA LYS A 365 25.38 13.55 14.53
C LYS A 365 25.97 14.48 13.46
N GLU A 366 26.20 13.97 12.26
CA GLU A 366 26.73 14.77 11.16
C GLU A 366 25.73 15.81 10.65
N ARG A 367 24.43 15.45 10.54
CA ARG A 367 23.35 16.39 10.20
C ARG A 367 23.29 17.55 11.20
N GLN A 368 23.31 17.25 12.49
CA GLN A 368 23.30 18.25 13.57
C GLN A 368 24.58 19.09 13.60
N ARG A 369 25.72 18.55 13.14
CA ARG A 369 26.98 19.30 13.02
C ARG A 369 26.93 20.35 11.92
N VAL A 370 26.34 20.04 10.76
CA VAL A 370 26.30 20.96 9.61
C VAL A 370 25.16 21.97 9.66
N ALA A 371 24.04 21.62 10.30
CA ALA A 371 22.84 22.45 10.34
C ALA A 371 23.07 23.90 10.84
N PRO A 372 23.82 24.17 11.94
CA PRO A 372 24.05 25.54 12.42
C PRO A 372 24.83 26.41 11.43
N ARG A 373 25.84 25.82 10.76
CA ARG A 373 26.63 26.54 9.75
C ARG A 373 25.77 26.87 8.54
N PHE A 374 25.02 25.89 8.03
CA PHE A 374 24.07 26.09 6.94
C PHE A 374 23.06 27.20 7.24
N ALA A 375 22.41 27.16 8.41
CA ALA A 375 21.47 28.20 8.82
C ALA A 375 22.11 29.61 8.90
N SER A 376 23.36 29.69 9.36
CA SER A 376 24.10 30.96 9.41
C SER A 376 24.46 31.48 8.02
N ASP A 377 24.90 30.60 7.11
CA ASP A 377 25.24 30.96 5.74
C ASP A 377 24.00 31.41 4.95
N VAL A 378 22.86 30.73 5.13
CA VAL A 378 21.56 31.15 4.57
C VAL A 378 21.19 32.54 5.09
N ARG A 379 21.27 32.77 6.40
CA ARG A 379 20.96 34.09 7.00
C ARG A 379 21.84 35.20 6.44
N ARG A 380 23.15 34.93 6.24
CA ARG A 380 24.08 35.92 5.67
C ARG A 380 23.66 36.29 4.25
N GLN A 381 23.46 35.31 3.37
CA GLN A 381 23.06 35.59 1.97
C GLN A 381 21.67 36.22 1.87
N LEU A 382 20.70 35.82 2.71
CA LEU A 382 19.40 36.47 2.76
C LEU A 382 19.48 37.93 3.23
N SER A 383 20.39 38.26 4.14
CA SER A 383 20.63 39.66 4.53
C SER A 383 21.13 40.52 3.37
N GLU A 384 21.92 39.94 2.46
CA GLU A 384 22.37 40.60 1.23
C GLU A 384 21.21 40.85 0.25
N LEU A 385 20.16 40.03 0.33
CA LEU A 385 18.95 40.13 -0.47
C LEU A 385 17.80 40.88 0.23
N SER A 386 18.13 41.88 1.06
CA SER A 386 17.17 42.71 1.82
C SER A 386 16.29 41.96 2.83
N MET A 387 16.70 40.77 3.26
CA MET A 387 16.01 39.97 4.29
C MET A 387 16.88 39.84 5.55
N SER A 388 17.38 40.97 6.06
CA SER A 388 18.34 41.03 7.18
C SER A 388 17.82 40.47 8.51
N ASN A 389 16.50 40.40 8.67
CA ASN A 389 15.86 39.83 9.86
C ASN A 389 15.45 38.36 9.70
N ALA A 390 15.72 37.75 8.54
CA ALA A 390 15.34 36.38 8.28
C ALA A 390 16.05 35.40 9.22
N ARG A 391 15.33 34.38 9.65
CA ARG A 391 15.86 33.29 10.50
C ARG A 391 15.45 31.95 9.91
N LEU A 392 16.43 31.08 9.75
CA LEU A 392 16.24 29.68 9.42
C LEU A 392 16.71 28.84 10.61
N GLU A 393 15.91 27.87 11.02
CA GLU A 393 16.26 26.88 12.03
C GLU A 393 15.97 25.48 11.48
N VAL A 394 16.85 24.53 11.78
CA VAL A 394 16.66 23.13 11.41
C VAL A 394 16.20 22.38 12.65
N ASP A 395 14.94 21.99 12.67
CA ASP A 395 14.32 21.24 13.75
C ASP A 395 14.49 19.73 13.53
N PHE A 396 14.90 19.02 14.58
CA PHE A 396 15.12 17.57 14.57
C PHE A 396 14.19 16.92 15.59
N LYS A 397 13.24 16.12 15.13
CA LYS A 397 12.32 15.36 15.98
C LYS A 397 12.65 13.87 15.94
N PRO A 398 13.03 13.25 17.07
CA PRO A 398 13.30 11.82 17.11
C PRO A 398 12.07 10.99 16.70
N LEU A 399 12.30 9.96 15.89
CA LEU A 399 11.29 8.95 15.57
C LEU A 399 11.29 7.85 16.65
N GLU A 400 10.12 7.28 16.94
CA GLU A 400 10.00 6.14 17.87
C GLU A 400 10.69 4.88 17.33
N LYS A 401 10.70 4.71 16.01
CA LYS A 401 11.33 3.59 15.30
C LYS A 401 12.19 4.12 14.17
N PRO A 402 13.27 3.42 13.78
CA PRO A 402 14.04 3.78 12.59
C PRO A 402 13.12 3.92 11.38
N GLY A 403 13.23 5.08 10.70
CA GLY A 403 12.54 5.36 9.45
C GLY A 403 13.41 5.02 8.24
N PRO A 404 12.90 5.17 7.01
CA PRO A 404 13.67 4.89 5.79
C PRO A 404 14.89 5.80 5.61
N ASN A 405 14.87 7.00 6.19
CA ASN A 405 15.90 8.03 6.01
C ASN A 405 16.68 8.38 7.29
N GLY A 406 16.48 7.63 8.39
CA GLY A 406 17.21 7.84 9.64
C GLY A 406 16.34 7.71 10.89
N LEU A 407 16.83 8.31 11.98
CA LEU A 407 16.18 8.28 13.30
C LEU A 407 15.42 9.56 13.65
N ASP A 408 15.36 10.52 12.73
CA ASP A 408 14.75 11.83 12.94
C ASP A 408 13.85 12.20 11.78
N GLU A 409 12.75 12.86 12.11
CA GLU A 409 12.08 13.77 11.21
C GLU A 409 12.79 15.12 11.25
N VAL A 410 13.24 15.61 10.10
CA VAL A 410 13.89 16.91 9.96
C VAL A 410 12.96 17.89 9.28
N ARG A 411 12.85 19.10 9.83
CA ARG A 411 12.04 20.18 9.26
C ARG A 411 12.79 21.50 9.29
N PHE A 412 12.73 22.25 8.21
CA PHE A 412 13.22 23.63 8.18
C PHE A 412 12.12 24.58 8.65
N LEU A 413 12.42 25.34 9.70
CA LEU A 413 11.56 26.39 10.23
C LEU A 413 12.11 27.75 9.82
N PHE A 414 11.24 28.62 9.33
CA PHE A 414 11.61 29.92 8.79
C PHE A 414 10.79 31.06 9.41
N SER A 415 11.38 32.25 9.43
CA SER A 415 10.71 33.52 9.75
C SER A 415 11.38 34.63 8.95
N ALA A 416 10.63 35.35 8.12
CA ALA A 416 11.16 36.45 7.30
C ALA A 416 11.41 37.75 8.10
N ASN A 417 10.64 37.98 9.16
CA ASN A 417 10.53 39.27 9.82
C ASN A 417 10.99 39.25 11.28
N LYS A 418 11.48 40.40 11.76
CA LYS A 418 11.93 40.56 13.15
C LYS A 418 10.75 40.36 14.11
N GLY A 419 10.88 39.41 15.03
CA GLY A 419 9.83 39.09 16.01
C GLY A 419 8.74 38.14 15.50
N GLY A 420 8.81 37.69 14.24
CA GLY A 420 7.94 36.62 13.73
C GLY A 420 8.28 35.27 14.35
N LYS A 421 7.25 34.43 14.57
CA LYS A 421 7.43 33.05 15.04
C LYS A 421 8.05 32.19 13.93
N LEU A 422 8.90 31.24 14.30
CA LEU A 422 9.40 30.22 13.39
C LEU A 422 8.26 29.27 13.03
N GLN A 423 8.01 29.11 11.73
CA GLN A 423 6.94 28.26 11.19
C GLN A 423 7.48 27.45 10.01
N SER A 424 6.66 26.56 9.46
CA SER A 424 7.02 25.87 8.20
C SER A 424 7.30 26.91 7.10
N ILE A 425 8.19 26.59 6.16
CA ILE A 425 8.57 27.53 5.08
C ILE A 425 7.32 28.03 4.33
N LYS A 426 6.36 27.13 4.10
CA LYS A 426 5.09 27.44 3.41
C LYS A 426 4.25 28.50 4.12
N ASP A 427 4.29 28.54 5.45
CA ASP A 427 3.45 29.44 6.25
C ASP A 427 4.17 30.73 6.65
N ALA A 428 5.49 30.81 6.45
CA ALA A 428 6.35 31.83 7.05
C ALA A 428 6.69 33.02 6.13
N ALA A 429 6.40 32.95 4.82
CA ALA A 429 6.95 33.88 3.84
C ALA A 429 5.99 34.16 2.66
N SER A 430 6.11 35.35 2.07
CA SER A 430 5.48 35.68 0.79
C SER A 430 6.17 34.96 -0.38
N GLY A 431 5.53 34.90 -1.56
CA GLY A 431 6.07 34.21 -2.74
C GLY A 431 7.49 34.66 -3.12
N GLY A 432 7.76 35.97 -3.13
CA GLY A 432 9.09 36.50 -3.45
C GLY A 432 10.15 36.19 -2.39
N GLU A 433 9.77 36.14 -1.12
CA GLU A 433 10.68 35.76 -0.02
C GLU A 433 11.02 34.27 -0.06
N MET A 434 10.05 33.41 -0.43
CA MET A 434 10.29 31.98 -0.63
C MET A 434 11.24 31.72 -1.81
N SER A 435 11.06 32.40 -2.94
CA SER A 435 11.96 32.25 -4.09
C SER A 435 13.40 32.66 -3.76
N ARG A 436 13.58 33.72 -2.95
CA ARG A 436 14.91 34.13 -2.47
C ARG A 436 15.52 33.12 -1.49
N LEU A 437 14.73 32.59 -0.56
CA LEU A 437 15.18 31.50 0.33
C LEU A 437 15.58 30.26 -0.47
N ALA A 438 14.79 29.88 -1.48
CA ALA A 438 15.09 28.74 -2.34
C ALA A 438 16.38 28.95 -3.14
N LEU A 439 16.57 30.13 -3.75
CA LEU A 439 17.80 30.49 -4.46
C LEU A 439 19.04 30.38 -3.56
N VAL A 440 19.01 31.01 -2.39
CA VAL A 440 20.12 30.99 -1.42
C VAL A 440 20.41 29.56 -0.97
N THR A 441 19.37 28.82 -0.60
CA THR A 441 19.50 27.44 -0.12
C THR A 441 20.13 26.55 -1.18
N LYS A 442 19.68 26.64 -2.43
CA LYS A 442 20.22 25.86 -3.56
C LYS A 442 21.63 26.29 -3.93
N SER A 443 21.91 27.59 -3.95
CA SER A 443 23.25 28.11 -4.23
C SER A 443 24.28 27.58 -3.24
N LEU A 444 23.92 27.47 -1.96
CA LEU A 444 24.82 26.96 -0.93
C LEU A 444 25.12 25.46 -1.06
N VAL A 445 24.26 24.69 -1.75
CA VAL A 445 24.43 23.24 -1.92
C VAL A 445 24.74 22.82 -3.34
N ALA A 446 24.83 23.77 -4.28
CA ALA A 446 25.02 23.52 -5.71
C ALA A 446 26.30 22.73 -6.02
N SER A 447 27.35 22.89 -5.23
CA SER A 447 28.60 22.14 -5.39
C SER A 447 28.56 20.73 -4.79
N ALA A 448 27.60 20.45 -3.90
CA ALA A 448 27.47 19.20 -3.16
C ALA A 448 26.33 18.31 -3.66
N MET A 449 25.42 18.86 -4.46
CA MET A 449 24.24 18.18 -4.95
C MET A 449 24.00 18.45 -6.43
N GLU A 450 23.75 17.40 -7.20
CA GLU A 450 23.26 17.54 -8.57
C GLU A 450 21.79 17.95 -8.54
N LEU A 451 21.52 19.17 -9.00
CA LEU A 451 20.17 19.69 -9.12
C LEU A 451 19.65 19.54 -10.56
N PRO A 452 18.32 19.41 -10.74
CA PRO A 452 17.70 19.55 -12.05
C PRO A 452 17.98 20.92 -12.67
N THR A 453 17.59 21.12 -13.94
CA THR A 453 17.59 22.46 -14.52
C THR A 453 16.72 23.38 -13.67
N LEU A 454 17.28 24.51 -13.23
CA LEU A 454 16.60 25.48 -12.38
C LEU A 454 16.00 26.59 -13.23
N ILE A 455 14.69 26.81 -13.13
CA ILE A 455 14.01 27.87 -13.87
C ILE A 455 13.37 28.84 -12.88
N PHE A 456 13.75 30.11 -12.97
CA PHE A 456 13.24 31.17 -12.10
C PHE A 456 12.42 32.18 -12.89
N ASP A 457 11.15 32.37 -12.50
CA ASP A 457 10.26 33.38 -13.09
C ASP A 457 10.11 34.57 -12.14
N GLU A 458 10.48 35.76 -12.62
CA GLU A 458 10.38 37.03 -11.88
C GLU A 458 10.94 36.94 -10.44
N ILE A 459 12.05 36.24 -10.24
CA ILE A 459 12.69 36.14 -8.92
C ILE A 459 13.14 37.50 -8.37
N ASP A 460 13.35 38.46 -9.27
CA ASP A 460 13.66 39.86 -8.99
C ASP A 460 12.42 40.72 -8.71
N ALA A 461 11.22 40.14 -8.65
CA ALA A 461 10.01 40.88 -8.32
C ALA A 461 10.12 41.56 -6.94
N GLY A 462 9.94 42.89 -6.94
CA GLY A 462 10.00 43.70 -5.73
C GLY A 462 11.41 43.99 -5.20
N VAL A 463 12.47 43.68 -5.97
CA VAL A 463 13.85 44.07 -5.66
C VAL A 463 14.46 44.89 -6.80
N SER A 464 15.31 45.85 -6.46
CA SER A 464 15.96 46.73 -7.45
C SER A 464 17.33 47.21 -6.95
N GLY A 465 18.12 47.80 -7.85
CA GLY A 465 19.44 48.36 -7.53
C GLY A 465 20.45 47.31 -7.06
N ASP A 466 21.18 47.60 -5.98
CA ASP A 466 22.24 46.75 -5.42
C ASP A 466 21.73 45.33 -5.06
N VAL A 467 20.47 45.20 -4.64
CA VAL A 467 19.86 43.92 -4.29
C VAL A 467 19.73 43.01 -5.52
N ALA A 468 19.26 43.58 -6.64
CA ALA A 468 19.15 42.85 -7.90
C ALA A 468 20.53 42.47 -8.47
N GLN A 469 21.53 43.31 -8.25
CA GLN A 469 22.91 43.00 -8.63
C GLN A 469 23.49 41.82 -7.83
N LYS A 470 23.27 41.80 -6.51
CA LYS A 470 23.68 40.65 -5.66
C LYS A 470 22.94 39.37 -6.03
N MET A 471 21.65 39.46 -6.33
CA MET A 471 20.87 38.33 -6.84
C MET A 471 21.46 37.78 -8.15
N GLY A 472 21.82 38.66 -9.09
CA GLY A 472 22.49 38.26 -10.33
C GLY A 472 23.80 37.51 -10.09
N ARG A 473 24.59 37.91 -9.07
CA ARG A 473 25.82 37.19 -8.69
C ARG A 473 25.54 35.79 -8.16
N ILE A 474 24.56 35.63 -7.26
CA ILE A 474 24.17 34.32 -6.73
C ILE A 474 23.68 33.40 -7.86
N LEU A 475 22.90 33.92 -8.81
CA LEU A 475 22.44 33.16 -9.98
C LEU A 475 23.61 32.74 -10.88
N THR A 476 24.61 33.60 -11.04
CA THR A 476 25.83 33.30 -11.81
C THR A 476 26.64 32.21 -11.13
N GLU A 477 26.86 32.32 -9.82
CA GLU A 477 27.59 31.30 -9.02
C GLU A 477 26.88 29.95 -9.09
N LEU A 478 25.56 29.91 -8.87
CA LEU A 478 24.74 28.71 -9.02
C LEU A 478 24.87 28.09 -10.43
N SER A 479 24.97 28.93 -11.46
CA SER A 479 25.08 28.48 -12.84
C SER A 479 26.42 27.83 -13.19
N THR A 480 27.44 27.97 -12.35
CA THR A 480 28.73 27.29 -12.55
C THR A 480 28.63 25.78 -12.34
N HIS A 481 27.64 25.32 -11.57
CA HIS A 481 27.42 23.92 -11.25
C HIS A 481 26.16 23.34 -11.91
N HIS A 482 25.16 24.18 -12.22
CA HIS A 482 23.88 23.73 -12.77
C HIS A 482 23.41 24.62 -13.92
N GLN A 483 22.49 24.08 -14.73
CA GLN A 483 21.81 24.87 -15.73
C GLN A 483 20.75 25.75 -15.06
N VAL A 484 20.83 27.07 -15.28
CA VAL A 484 19.92 28.05 -14.70
C VAL A 484 19.28 28.88 -15.80
N VAL A 485 17.95 28.95 -15.82
CA VAL A 485 17.17 29.82 -16.71
C VAL A 485 16.44 30.84 -15.88
N VAL A 486 16.58 32.13 -16.19
CA VAL A 486 15.88 33.19 -15.47
C VAL A 486 15.10 34.06 -16.43
N ILE A 487 13.82 34.24 -16.12
CA ILE A 487 12.96 35.22 -16.76
C ILE A 487 12.90 36.44 -15.87
N THR A 488 13.35 37.57 -16.40
CA THR A 488 13.55 38.78 -15.60
C THR A 488 13.23 40.04 -16.36
N HIS A 489 12.87 41.07 -15.61
CA HIS A 489 12.74 42.45 -16.07
C HIS A 489 13.86 43.35 -15.52
N SER A 490 14.70 42.85 -14.61
CA SER A 490 15.84 43.58 -14.06
C SER A 490 17.00 43.64 -15.05
N PRO A 491 17.49 44.84 -15.42
CA PRO A 491 18.71 44.97 -16.22
C PRO A 491 19.94 44.46 -15.46
N GLN A 492 19.96 44.55 -14.12
CA GLN A 492 21.06 44.05 -13.30
C GLN A 492 21.18 42.53 -13.39
N VAL A 493 20.07 41.79 -13.30
CA VAL A 493 20.09 40.33 -13.46
C VAL A 493 20.35 39.95 -14.91
N ALA A 494 19.71 40.63 -15.87
CA ALA A 494 19.91 40.33 -17.29
C ALA A 494 21.34 40.57 -17.77
N SER A 495 22.05 41.53 -17.18
CA SER A 495 23.46 41.79 -17.48
C SER A 495 24.40 40.63 -17.16
N ARG A 496 23.97 39.63 -16.37
CA ARG A 496 24.77 38.47 -15.97
C ARG A 496 24.62 37.24 -16.87
N ALA A 497 23.79 37.31 -17.91
CA ALA A 497 23.56 36.20 -18.82
C ALA A 497 24.86 35.64 -19.45
N HIS A 498 24.99 34.32 -19.53
CA HIS A 498 25.89 33.70 -20.50
C HIS A 498 25.23 33.71 -21.89
N ARG A 499 23.94 33.40 -21.96
CA ARG A 499 23.09 33.54 -23.16
C ARG A 499 21.85 34.36 -22.87
N HIS A 500 21.54 35.32 -23.74
CA HIS A 500 20.44 36.24 -23.55
C HIS A 500 19.43 36.10 -24.68
N TYR A 501 18.25 35.58 -24.35
CA TYR A 501 17.12 35.47 -25.27
C TYR A 501 16.14 36.63 -25.10
N PHE A 502 15.62 37.11 -26.22
CA PHE A 502 14.63 38.19 -26.27
C PHE A 502 13.33 37.71 -26.88
N VAL A 503 12.26 37.83 -26.10
CA VAL A 503 10.88 37.51 -26.50
C VAL A 503 10.22 38.78 -27.01
N TYR A 504 9.70 38.72 -28.24
CA TYR A 504 9.07 39.86 -28.91
C TYR A 504 7.85 39.44 -29.71
N LYS A 505 6.96 40.41 -29.94
CA LYS A 505 5.77 40.25 -30.78
C LYS A 505 6.06 40.75 -32.19
N THR A 506 5.48 40.10 -33.18
CA THR A 506 5.47 40.57 -34.56
C THR A 506 4.12 40.33 -35.19
N ASP A 507 3.60 41.30 -35.94
CA ASP A 507 2.32 41.18 -36.62
C ASP A 507 2.52 40.50 -37.97
N LYS A 508 1.76 39.42 -38.20
CA LYS A 508 1.77 38.71 -39.47
C LYS A 508 0.90 39.49 -40.45
N LYS A 509 1.54 40.14 -41.42
CA LYS A 509 0.90 41.03 -42.42
C LYS A 509 -0.25 40.35 -43.17
N ASP A 510 -0.20 39.03 -43.33
CA ASP A 510 -1.16 38.26 -44.13
C ASP A 510 -2.38 37.74 -43.35
N ALA A 511 -2.39 37.84 -42.02
CA ALA A 511 -3.39 37.14 -41.18
C ALA A 511 -4.00 37.99 -40.05
N GLU A 512 -3.71 39.30 -39.96
CA GLU A 512 -4.12 40.20 -38.85
C GLU A 512 -3.93 39.56 -37.46
N ARG A 513 -2.81 38.85 -37.28
CA ARG A 513 -2.50 38.11 -36.06
C ARG A 513 -1.12 38.48 -35.55
N THR A 514 -1.03 38.77 -34.26
CA THR A 514 0.23 38.95 -33.56
C THR A 514 0.78 37.60 -33.14
N ILE A 515 2.05 37.33 -33.46
CA ILE A 515 2.76 36.13 -33.05
C ILE A 515 3.92 36.47 -32.12
N THR A 516 4.19 35.59 -31.16
CA THR A 516 5.38 35.67 -30.31
C THR A 516 6.54 34.92 -30.96
N ARG A 517 7.73 35.55 -30.96
CA ARG A 517 8.99 34.93 -31.34
C ARG A 517 10.02 35.11 -30.23
N VAL A 518 10.99 34.20 -30.20
CA VAL A 518 12.17 34.30 -29.34
C VAL A 518 13.39 34.20 -30.24
N ARG A 519 14.40 35.01 -29.94
CA ARG A 519 15.71 34.94 -30.57
C ARG A 519 16.80 35.18 -29.54
N GLU A 520 17.97 34.63 -29.78
CA GLU A 520 19.17 35.00 -29.03
C GLU A 520 19.65 36.40 -29.46
N LEU A 521 20.17 37.16 -28.50
CA LEU A 521 20.77 38.48 -28.74
C LEU A 521 22.28 38.34 -28.90
N ASP A 522 22.83 39.00 -29.91
CA ASP A 522 24.28 39.21 -29.98
C ASP A 522 24.77 40.22 -28.94
N THR A 523 26.08 40.47 -28.89
CA THR A 523 26.69 41.37 -27.90
C THR A 523 26.13 42.79 -27.95
N GLU A 524 25.98 43.40 -29.13
CA GLU A 524 25.50 44.78 -29.25
C GLU A 524 23.98 44.87 -29.07
N GLU A 525 23.24 43.87 -29.53
CA GLU A 525 21.82 43.75 -29.28
C GLU A 525 21.51 43.58 -27.79
N ARG A 526 22.33 42.80 -27.07
CA ARG A 526 22.26 42.64 -25.62
C ARG A 526 22.51 43.96 -24.90
N VAL A 527 23.55 44.71 -25.29
CA VAL A 527 23.82 46.06 -24.76
C VAL A 527 22.60 46.96 -24.98
N ARG A 528 22.04 46.97 -26.19
CA ARG A 528 20.85 47.77 -26.51
C ARG A 528 19.61 47.33 -25.73
N ALA A 529 19.40 46.03 -25.53
CA ALA A 529 18.28 45.51 -24.76
C ALA A 529 18.38 45.92 -23.29
N ILE A 530 19.56 45.75 -22.67
CA ILE A 530 19.80 46.18 -21.28
C ILE A 530 19.70 47.71 -21.14
N ALA A 531 20.23 48.48 -22.10
CA ALA A 531 20.10 49.93 -22.10
C ALA A 531 18.63 50.40 -22.21
N THR A 532 17.83 49.68 -23.01
CA THR A 532 16.39 49.92 -23.10
C THR A 532 15.70 49.63 -21.77
N MET A 533 16.07 48.53 -21.10
CA MET A 533 15.55 48.18 -19.76
C MET A 533 15.93 49.21 -18.68
N LEU A 534 17.10 49.84 -18.80
CA LEU A 534 17.55 50.91 -17.91
C LEU A 534 16.88 52.27 -18.19
N SER A 535 16.32 52.47 -19.38
CA SER A 535 15.82 53.77 -19.83
C SER A 535 14.49 53.67 -20.60
N GLN A 536 14.49 54.02 -21.88
CA GLN A 536 13.34 54.00 -22.77
C GLN A 536 13.73 53.37 -24.11
N ASN A 537 12.77 53.10 -24.98
CA ASN A 537 13.02 52.66 -26.35
C ASN A 537 12.73 53.82 -27.32
N PRO A 538 13.71 54.34 -28.08
CA PRO A 538 15.13 53.94 -28.12
C PRO A 538 15.93 54.42 -26.89
N PRO A 539 17.00 53.70 -26.49
CA PRO A 539 17.79 54.05 -25.31
C PRO A 539 18.71 55.25 -25.54
N SER A 540 19.04 55.97 -24.47
CA SER A 540 19.99 57.10 -24.52
C SER A 540 21.45 56.63 -24.55
N ASP A 541 22.37 57.48 -25.01
CA ASP A 541 23.81 57.19 -25.03
C ASP A 541 24.36 56.88 -23.63
N SER A 542 23.88 57.59 -22.61
CA SER A 542 24.22 57.33 -21.21
C SER A 542 23.73 55.95 -20.74
N ALA A 543 22.55 55.51 -21.18
CA ALA A 543 22.04 54.18 -20.87
C ALA A 543 22.83 53.08 -21.56
N LEU A 544 23.27 53.30 -22.81
CA LEU A 544 24.18 52.38 -23.52
C LEU A 544 25.53 52.24 -22.79
N LYS A 545 26.08 53.36 -22.29
CA LYS A 545 27.32 53.32 -21.50
C LYS A 545 27.14 52.52 -20.21
N ASN A 546 26.08 52.79 -19.46
CA ASN A 546 25.77 52.07 -18.22
C ASN A 546 25.52 50.57 -18.47
N ALA A 547 24.82 50.22 -19.55
CA ALA A 547 24.62 48.82 -19.93
C ALA A 547 25.94 48.09 -20.19
N ARG A 548 26.90 48.73 -20.89
CA ARG A 548 28.24 48.16 -21.09
C ARG A 548 28.99 47.98 -19.77
N GLU A 549 28.90 48.95 -18.87
CA GLU A 549 29.51 48.86 -17.54
C GLU A 549 28.91 47.71 -16.71
N LEU A 550 27.60 47.50 -16.75
CA LEU A 550 26.93 46.40 -16.05
C LEU A 550 27.32 45.02 -16.61
N ILE A 551 27.41 44.89 -17.93
CA ILE A 551 27.81 43.62 -18.59
C ILE A 551 29.28 43.30 -18.30
N ALA A 552 30.14 44.33 -18.22
CA ALA A 552 31.56 44.16 -17.95
C ALA A 552 31.91 44.01 -16.46
N ALA A 553 31.00 44.35 -15.56
CA ALA A 553 31.23 44.24 -14.13
C ALA A 553 31.14 42.77 -13.68
N ASP A 554 32.28 42.19 -13.31
CA ASP A 554 32.34 40.89 -12.60
C ASP A 554 31.74 40.97 -11.18
#